data_AF-A0A918JBZ6-F1
#
_entry.id   AF-A0A918JBZ6-F1
#
_cell.length_a   1.000
_cell.length_b   1.000
_cell.length_c   1.000
_cell.angle_alpha   90.00
_cell.angle_beta   90.00
_cell.angle_gamma   90.00
#
_symmetry.space_group_name_H-M   'P 1'
#
loop_
_entity.id
_entity.type
_entity.pdbx_description
1 polymer ?
#
loop_
_entity_poly.entity_id
_entity_poly.type
_entity_poly.pdbx_seq_one_letter_code
_entity_poly.pdbx_strand_id
1 'polypeptide(L)'
;MKKKVILSMSIAAALLGGCGSTPPTPEEQAMMNKMQQALLGKVQEMGGAQALLGRQVTQQQAPAPQRAPEPTLSEADLLAKKNTIDATGGPAIFFRKKDGISINGEIFNDFEGSVANFGGNKLTGEFTYAIKNFDGSFNLKYHMANSAEAPIKIATVKKRGEQFEVRTVTGKTFTANAVIPTSDGFIAGRKGSAFRYVIGDNSVKSITLLDGYHIAKYQNGDAASTGYILLEKDARAEGDQVGGLMASFTNLGNTLGLNKVDHYVLVNLDKAKPVPLDVNIQGKTIAEHSNCKRQNDFINKCDDVDFKESLYTKLGLRNNSHYYWSISWVNTPQGPLAFYRTSTKVKVVDIANEQVHTLFSRTLGVNHFELTEHRDGKISIKAKLGFSDENIDDVASFIQNNTTDIEPIQTLGS
;
A
#
# COMPACT_ATOMS: atom_id res chain seq x y z
N MET A 1 25.12 62.63 -28.61
CA MET A 1 24.23 62.62 -29.81
C MET A 1 23.10 61.64 -29.52
N LYS A 2 21.85 62.10 -29.29
CA LYS A 2 20.72 62.20 -30.27
C LYS A 2 20.36 60.81 -30.84
N LYS A 3 19.12 60.28 -30.86
CA LYS A 3 17.75 60.77 -30.62
C LYS A 3 16.82 59.54 -30.55
N LYS A 4 15.68 59.64 -29.84
CA LYS A 4 14.47 58.81 -30.03
C LYS A 4 13.96 58.91 -31.48
N VAL A 5 13.38 57.86 -32.05
CA VAL A 5 12.19 57.92 -32.92
C VAL A 5 11.37 56.62 -32.80
N ILE A 6 10.09 56.79 -32.49
CA ILE A 6 8.95 55.87 -32.67
C ILE A 6 8.46 56.06 -34.12
N LEU A 7 8.16 55.00 -34.87
CA LEU A 7 7.05 55.05 -35.83
C LEU A 7 6.52 53.67 -36.22
N SER A 8 5.20 53.65 -36.35
CA SER A 8 4.25 52.57 -36.43
C SER A 8 3.89 52.18 -37.88
N MET A 9 3.31 50.98 -38.03
CA MET A 9 2.31 50.57 -39.06
C MET A 9 2.82 50.47 -40.53
N SER A 10 2.47 49.47 -41.36
CA SER A 10 1.18 48.81 -41.55
C SER A 10 1.24 47.68 -42.61
N ILE A 11 0.35 46.69 -42.42
CA ILE A 11 -0.50 45.97 -43.41
C ILE A 11 0.15 45.04 -44.45
N ALA A 12 -0.22 43.75 -44.34
CA ALA A 12 -0.67 42.96 -45.49
C ALA A 12 -1.82 42.03 -45.06
N ALA A 13 -3.00 42.31 -45.59
CA ALA A 13 -4.25 41.57 -45.43
C ALA A 13 -4.43 40.57 -46.57
N ALA A 14 -5.01 39.40 -46.27
CA ALA A 14 -5.77 38.51 -47.17
C ALA A 14 -6.09 37.18 -46.44
N LEU A 15 -7.27 36.55 -46.43
CA LEU A 15 -8.59 36.77 -47.03
C LEU A 15 -9.65 35.90 -46.30
N LEU A 16 -10.81 36.51 -46.05
CA LEU A 16 -12.21 36.02 -46.22
C LEU A 16 -12.80 34.84 -45.42
N GLY A 17 -13.94 35.13 -44.76
CA GLY A 17 -15.13 34.26 -44.79
C GLY A 17 -16.06 34.31 -43.57
N GLY A 18 -17.18 35.05 -43.66
CA GLY A 18 -18.45 34.71 -42.97
C GLY A 18 -18.85 35.48 -41.70
N CYS A 19 -19.58 36.58 -41.86
CA CYS A 19 -20.41 37.18 -40.81
C CYS A 19 -21.67 36.33 -40.54
N GLY A 20 -22.02 36.18 -39.26
CA GLY A 20 -23.27 35.55 -38.83
C GLY A 20 -23.46 35.63 -37.32
N SER A 21 -23.39 36.83 -36.73
CA SER A 21 -23.79 37.04 -35.34
C SER A 21 -25.31 37.06 -35.26
N THR A 22 -25.90 35.90 -34.99
CA THR A 22 -27.31 35.81 -34.55
C THR A 22 -27.49 36.63 -33.27
N PRO A 23 -28.52 37.49 -33.17
CA PRO A 23 -28.88 38.12 -31.91
C PRO A 23 -29.17 37.04 -30.87
N PRO A 24 -28.70 37.18 -29.62
CA PRO A 24 -28.95 36.20 -28.58
C PRO A 24 -30.45 36.02 -28.40
N THR A 25 -30.86 34.76 -28.23
CA THR A 25 -32.26 34.41 -27.97
C THR A 25 -32.74 35.02 -26.65
N PRO A 26 -34.05 35.23 -26.45
CA PRO A 26 -34.58 35.73 -25.17
C PRO A 26 -34.15 34.89 -23.96
N GLU A 27 -33.97 33.57 -24.14
CA GLU A 27 -33.45 32.68 -23.11
C GLU A 27 -31.96 32.90 -22.83
N GLU A 28 -31.13 33.12 -23.84
CA GLU A 28 -29.72 33.49 -23.67
C GLU A 28 -29.56 34.86 -22.99
N GLN A 29 -30.42 35.84 -23.32
CA GLN A 29 -30.45 37.12 -22.62
C GLN A 29 -30.85 36.98 -21.15
N ALA A 30 -31.83 36.13 -20.85
CA ALA A 30 -32.21 35.84 -19.46
C ALA A 30 -31.09 35.13 -18.69
N MET A 31 -30.37 34.20 -19.34
CA MET A 31 -29.23 33.52 -18.73
C MET A 31 -28.05 34.47 -18.49
N MET A 32 -27.75 35.37 -19.44
CA MET A 32 -26.72 36.40 -19.28
C MET A 32 -27.05 37.35 -18.14
N ASN A 33 -28.31 37.80 -18.03
CA ASN A 33 -28.76 38.66 -16.93
C ASN A 33 -28.64 37.94 -15.57
N LYS A 34 -28.98 36.65 -15.51
CA LYS A 34 -28.85 35.84 -14.29
C LYS A 34 -27.38 35.63 -13.89
N MET A 35 -26.49 35.44 -14.85
CA MET A 35 -25.05 35.34 -14.61
C MET A 35 -24.46 36.68 -14.14
N GLN A 36 -24.91 37.80 -14.73
CA GLN A 36 -24.48 39.14 -14.32
C GLN A 36 -24.95 39.47 -12.91
N GLN A 37 -26.18 39.10 -12.54
CA GLN A 37 -26.69 39.25 -11.18
C GLN A 37 -25.95 38.35 -10.17
N ALA A 38 -25.65 37.09 -10.54
CA ALA A 38 -24.88 36.19 -9.68
C ALA A 38 -23.44 36.70 -9.48
N LEU A 39 -22.84 37.28 -10.51
CA LEU A 39 -21.52 37.89 -10.43
C LEU A 39 -21.54 39.15 -9.54
N LEU A 40 -22.54 40.01 -9.69
CA LEU A 40 -22.73 41.19 -8.83
C LEU A 40 -22.96 40.80 -7.37
N GLY A 41 -23.75 39.76 -7.10
CA GLY A 41 -23.94 39.22 -5.76
C GLY A 41 -22.63 38.72 -5.15
N LYS A 42 -21.82 38.01 -5.93
CA LYS A 42 -20.51 37.50 -5.49
C LYS A 42 -19.47 38.60 -5.25
N VAL A 43 -19.56 39.71 -6.00
CA VAL A 43 -18.71 40.90 -5.80
C VAL A 43 -19.17 41.71 -4.58
N GLN A 44 -20.47 41.76 -4.28
CA GLN A 44 -20.98 42.33 -3.03
C GLN A 44 -20.60 41.48 -1.81
N GLU A 45 -20.66 40.15 -1.90
CA GLU A 45 -20.17 39.24 -0.84
C GLU A 45 -18.66 39.37 -0.61
N MET A 46 -17.87 39.72 -1.63
CA MET A 46 -16.44 39.99 -1.52
C MET A 46 -16.10 41.43 -1.09
N GLY A 47 -17.07 42.22 -0.61
CA GLY A 47 -16.80 43.54 -0.01
C GLY A 47 -16.77 44.71 -1.00
N GLY A 48 -17.41 44.57 -2.16
CA GLY A 48 -17.64 45.68 -3.10
C GLY A 48 -16.39 46.21 -3.81
N ALA A 49 -16.60 47.16 -4.72
CA ALA A 49 -15.57 47.76 -5.59
C ALA A 49 -14.42 48.47 -4.85
N GLN A 50 -14.47 48.56 -3.52
CA GLN A 50 -13.41 49.11 -2.68
C GLN A 50 -12.24 48.14 -2.43
N ALA A 51 -12.37 46.86 -2.77
CA ALA A 51 -11.25 45.90 -2.72
C ALA A 51 -10.30 46.00 -3.93
N LEU A 52 -10.72 46.64 -5.03
CA LEU A 52 -9.95 46.72 -6.29
C LEU A 52 -9.12 48.01 -6.44
N LEU A 53 -9.32 49.00 -5.58
CA LEU A 53 -8.55 50.24 -5.59
C LEU A 53 -7.69 50.30 -4.34
N GLY A 54 -6.38 50.08 -4.54
CA GLY A 54 -5.37 49.84 -3.52
C GLY A 54 -5.48 50.73 -2.29
N ARG A 55 -5.86 50.12 -1.18
CA ARG A 55 -5.60 50.63 0.16
C ARG A 55 -4.63 49.68 0.83
N GLN A 56 -3.45 50.19 1.21
CA GLN A 56 -2.54 49.48 2.10
C GLN A 56 -3.26 49.24 3.43
N VAL A 57 -3.82 48.05 3.58
CA VAL A 57 -4.36 47.58 4.84
C VAL A 57 -3.19 46.99 5.61
N THR A 58 -2.81 47.62 6.72
CA THR A 58 -1.97 47.01 7.74
C THR A 58 -2.55 45.64 8.07
N GLN A 59 -1.78 44.58 7.80
CA GLN A 59 -2.13 43.20 8.12
C GLN A 59 -2.20 43.04 9.66
N GLN A 60 -3.36 43.34 10.24
CA GLN A 60 -3.79 42.59 11.42
C GLN A 60 -4.32 41.28 10.88
N GLN A 61 -3.54 40.21 11.08
CA GLN A 61 -3.97 38.84 10.84
C GLN A 61 -5.26 38.60 11.63
N ALA A 62 -6.40 38.62 10.93
CA ALA A 62 -7.60 38.00 11.45
C ALA A 62 -7.26 36.52 11.71
N PRO A 63 -7.60 35.97 12.89
CA PRO A 63 -7.46 34.55 13.13
C PRO A 63 -8.17 33.81 12.01
N ALA A 64 -7.47 32.85 11.38
CA ALA A 64 -8.10 31.96 10.42
C ALA A 64 -9.39 31.40 11.04
N PRO A 65 -10.53 31.37 10.33
CA PRO A 65 -11.74 30.74 10.86
C PRO A 65 -11.39 29.31 11.25
N GLN A 66 -11.37 29.05 12.56
CA GLN A 66 -11.20 27.72 13.10
C GLN A 66 -12.34 26.89 12.53
N ARG A 67 -12.03 25.95 11.63
CA ARG A 67 -12.99 24.91 11.24
C ARG A 67 -13.52 24.32 12.53
N ALA A 68 -14.85 24.32 12.67
CA ALA A 68 -15.51 23.61 13.75
C ALA A 68 -14.91 22.18 13.79
N PRO A 69 -14.43 21.70 14.95
CA PRO A 69 -13.90 20.35 15.04
C PRO A 69 -14.98 19.39 14.55
N GLU A 70 -14.64 18.58 13.54
CA GLU A 70 -15.52 17.51 13.09
C GLU A 70 -15.97 16.70 14.31
N PRO A 71 -17.27 16.35 14.43
CA PRO A 71 -17.75 15.57 15.55
C PRO A 71 -16.95 14.27 15.63
N THR A 72 -16.22 14.09 16.72
CA THR A 72 -15.41 12.91 16.96
C THR A 72 -16.30 11.85 17.59
N LEU A 73 -16.31 10.66 16.98
CA LEU A 73 -17.00 9.50 17.52
C LEU A 73 -16.24 9.03 18.78
N SER A 74 -16.91 8.55 19.82
CA SER A 74 -16.18 7.89 20.91
C SER A 74 -15.65 6.52 20.46
N GLU A 75 -14.57 6.01 21.07
CA GLU A 75 -14.09 4.64 20.80
C GLU A 75 -15.16 3.58 21.12
N ALA A 76 -15.97 3.82 22.15
CA ALA A 76 -17.07 2.93 22.53
C ALA A 76 -18.16 2.87 21.44
N ASP A 77 -18.51 4.02 20.85
CA ASP A 77 -19.48 4.06 19.75
C ASP A 77 -18.91 3.43 18.47
N LEU A 78 -17.62 3.60 18.21
CA LEU A 78 -16.95 2.94 17.08
C LEU A 78 -16.95 1.42 17.25
N LEU A 79 -16.64 0.93 18.46
CA LEU A 79 -16.70 -0.49 18.81
C LEU A 79 -18.12 -1.05 18.71
N ALA A 80 -19.13 -0.31 19.15
CA ALA A 80 -20.53 -0.73 19.01
C ALA A 80 -20.90 -0.93 17.52
N LYS A 81 -20.49 -0.02 16.64
CA LYS A 81 -20.68 -0.16 15.19
C LYS A 81 -19.93 -1.36 14.62
N LYS A 82 -18.69 -1.59 15.06
CA LYS A 82 -17.91 -2.77 14.68
C LYS A 82 -18.66 -4.05 15.04
N ASN A 83 -19.17 -4.15 16.27
CA ASN A 83 -19.88 -5.34 16.74
C ASN A 83 -21.14 -5.65 15.92
N THR A 84 -21.87 -4.64 15.43
CA THR A 84 -23.04 -4.85 14.55
C THR A 84 -22.63 -5.49 13.22
N ILE A 85 -21.53 -5.03 12.61
CA ILE A 85 -20.98 -5.60 11.38
C ILE A 85 -20.56 -7.05 11.63
N ASP A 86 -19.84 -7.29 12.74
CA ASP A 86 -19.30 -8.59 13.07
C ASP A 86 -20.37 -9.65 13.31
N ALA A 87 -21.50 -9.24 13.89
CA ALA A 87 -22.62 -10.14 14.22
C ALA A 87 -23.25 -10.82 13.00
N THR A 88 -23.05 -10.29 11.79
CA THR A 88 -23.67 -10.80 10.55
C THR A 88 -22.68 -11.36 9.54
N GLY A 89 -21.38 -11.18 9.75
CA GLY A 89 -20.35 -11.68 8.84
C GLY A 89 -19.70 -12.98 9.31
N GLY A 90 -18.59 -13.35 8.67
CA GLY A 90 -17.84 -14.54 9.03
C GLY A 90 -16.66 -14.86 8.09
N PRO A 91 -16.03 -16.03 8.28
CA PRO A 91 -14.79 -16.41 7.61
C PRO A 91 -14.84 -16.26 6.08
N ALA A 92 -13.74 -15.84 5.48
CA ALA A 92 -13.66 -15.63 4.05
C ALA A 92 -12.24 -15.77 3.50
N ILE A 93 -12.16 -16.06 2.20
CA ILE A 93 -10.89 -16.15 1.48
C ILE A 93 -10.62 -14.82 0.79
N PHE A 94 -9.53 -14.15 1.20
CA PHE A 94 -9.07 -12.91 0.60
C PHE A 94 -7.97 -13.17 -0.42
N PHE A 95 -8.06 -12.56 -1.59
CA PHE A 95 -6.98 -12.52 -2.56
C PHE A 95 -6.75 -11.10 -3.07
N ARG A 96 -5.47 -10.70 -3.11
CA ARG A 96 -5.08 -9.45 -3.75
C ARG A 96 -5.17 -9.57 -5.27
N LYS A 97 -5.75 -8.55 -5.90
CA LYS A 97 -5.77 -8.33 -7.35
C LYS A 97 -5.00 -7.05 -7.67
N LYS A 98 -4.69 -6.83 -8.95
CA LYS A 98 -3.99 -5.63 -9.42
C LYS A 98 -4.72 -4.34 -9.00
N ASP A 99 -6.04 -4.36 -9.15
CA ASP A 99 -6.90 -3.17 -8.98
C ASP A 99 -7.89 -3.33 -7.80
N GLY A 100 -7.55 -4.15 -6.81
CA GLY A 100 -8.39 -4.32 -5.63
C GLY A 100 -8.17 -5.62 -4.89
N ILE A 101 -9.23 -6.10 -4.26
CA ILE A 101 -9.25 -7.37 -3.52
C ILE A 101 -10.44 -8.19 -4.02
N SER A 102 -10.29 -9.51 -4.02
CA SER A 102 -11.43 -10.41 -4.14
C SER A 102 -11.67 -11.14 -2.83
N ILE A 103 -12.94 -11.24 -2.45
CA ILE A 103 -13.42 -11.96 -1.27
C ILE A 103 -14.27 -13.12 -1.80
N ASN A 104 -13.91 -14.35 -1.43
CA ASN A 104 -14.57 -15.57 -1.90
C ASN A 104 -14.64 -15.70 -3.44
N GLY A 105 -13.65 -15.15 -4.14
CA GLY A 105 -13.56 -15.18 -5.61
C GLY A 105 -14.23 -14.00 -6.32
N GLU A 106 -15.04 -13.21 -5.62
CA GLU A 106 -15.72 -12.04 -6.17
C GLU A 106 -14.94 -10.76 -5.88
N ILE A 107 -14.90 -9.82 -6.83
CA ILE A 107 -14.23 -8.53 -6.62
C ILE A 107 -15.03 -7.71 -5.60
N PHE A 108 -14.36 -7.32 -4.53
CA PHE A 108 -14.93 -6.41 -3.54
C PHE A 108 -14.84 -4.98 -4.04
N ASN A 109 -15.99 -4.30 -4.08
CA ASN A 109 -16.11 -2.93 -4.55
C ASN A 109 -16.61 -2.02 -3.43
N ASP A 110 -16.03 -0.83 -3.34
CA ASP A 110 -16.52 0.25 -2.50
C ASP A 110 -16.89 1.42 -3.41
N PHE A 111 -18.06 2.02 -3.19
CA PHE A 111 -18.54 3.11 -4.05
C PHE A 111 -17.67 4.38 -3.96
N GLU A 112 -16.85 4.53 -2.89
CA GLU A 112 -15.93 5.66 -2.75
C GLU A 112 -14.69 5.55 -3.64
N GLY A 113 -14.34 4.35 -4.12
CA GLY A 113 -13.19 4.16 -5.00
C GLY A 113 -12.56 2.76 -4.93
N SER A 114 -11.38 2.63 -5.52
CA SER A 114 -10.66 1.37 -5.59
C SER A 114 -9.86 1.08 -4.31
N VAL A 115 -9.85 -0.20 -3.90
CA VAL A 115 -9.05 -0.67 -2.77
C VAL A 115 -7.57 -0.71 -3.16
N ALA A 116 -6.76 0.12 -2.50
CA ALA A 116 -5.32 0.19 -2.71
C ALA A 116 -4.54 -0.79 -1.84
N ASN A 117 -4.98 -1.00 -0.60
CA ASN A 117 -4.31 -1.88 0.36
C ASN A 117 -5.34 -2.49 1.34
N PHE A 118 -5.01 -3.62 1.95
CA PHE A 118 -5.85 -4.25 2.97
C PHE A 118 -5.01 -5.17 3.88
N GLY A 119 -5.54 -5.43 5.06
CA GLY A 119 -5.13 -6.49 5.97
C GLY A 119 -6.39 -7.19 6.48
N GLY A 120 -6.41 -8.51 6.46
CA GLY A 120 -7.61 -9.28 6.75
C GLY A 120 -7.31 -10.64 7.36
N ASN A 121 -8.14 -11.05 8.30
CA ASN A 121 -8.07 -12.34 8.97
C ASN A 121 -9.03 -13.30 8.28
N LYS A 122 -8.49 -14.34 7.62
CA LYS A 122 -9.29 -15.33 6.88
C LYS A 122 -10.14 -16.21 7.79
N LEU A 123 -9.71 -16.43 9.04
CA LEU A 123 -10.42 -17.25 10.02
C LEU A 123 -11.65 -16.54 10.57
N THR A 124 -11.59 -15.22 10.78
CA THR A 124 -12.76 -14.46 11.30
C THR A 124 -13.56 -13.80 10.18
N GLY A 125 -12.89 -13.42 9.09
CA GLY A 125 -13.47 -12.60 8.02
C GLY A 125 -13.30 -11.10 8.22
N GLU A 126 -12.66 -10.66 9.31
CA GLU A 126 -12.43 -9.25 9.62
C GLU A 126 -11.36 -8.67 8.70
N PHE A 127 -11.58 -7.47 8.18
CA PHE A 127 -10.58 -6.78 7.38
C PHE A 127 -10.68 -5.27 7.46
N THR A 128 -9.52 -4.61 7.44
CA THR A 128 -9.41 -3.17 7.18
C THR A 128 -8.78 -2.95 5.81
N TYR A 129 -9.29 -1.98 5.08
CA TYR A 129 -8.83 -1.65 3.74
C TYR A 129 -8.71 -0.15 3.51
N ALA A 130 -7.80 0.22 2.62
CA ALA A 130 -7.52 1.59 2.23
C ALA A 130 -8.13 1.87 0.85
N ILE A 131 -9.02 2.86 0.79
CA ILE A 131 -9.61 3.36 -0.46
C ILE A 131 -8.87 4.61 -0.87
N LYS A 132 -8.47 4.70 -2.14
CA LYS A 132 -7.88 5.92 -2.70
C LYS A 132 -8.99 6.87 -3.17
N ASN A 133 -9.06 8.05 -2.58
CA ASN A 133 -10.00 9.11 -2.95
C ASN A 133 -9.47 9.93 -4.15
N PHE A 134 -10.38 10.66 -4.82
CA PHE A 134 -10.03 11.53 -5.96
C PHE A 134 -9.07 12.67 -5.61
N ASP A 135 -9.11 13.16 -4.36
CA ASP A 135 -8.22 14.22 -3.85
C ASP A 135 -6.82 13.72 -3.48
N GLY A 136 -6.54 12.43 -3.71
CA GLY A 136 -5.26 11.78 -3.38
C GLY A 136 -5.11 11.39 -1.91
N SER A 137 -6.10 11.65 -1.06
CA SER A 137 -6.17 11.08 0.30
C SER A 137 -6.63 9.61 0.25
N PHE A 138 -6.47 8.92 1.37
CA PHE A 138 -7.01 7.57 1.55
C PHE A 138 -7.97 7.52 2.73
N ASN A 139 -9.07 6.78 2.61
CA ASN A 139 -9.90 6.41 3.75
C ASN A 139 -9.55 4.99 4.18
N LEU A 140 -9.33 4.79 5.49
CA LEU A 140 -9.30 3.46 6.08
C LEU A 140 -10.71 3.10 6.52
N LYS A 141 -11.21 1.97 6.04
CA LYS A 141 -12.51 1.41 6.42
C LYS A 141 -12.33 0.00 6.96
N TYR A 142 -13.19 -0.35 7.92
CA TYR A 142 -13.31 -1.67 8.49
C TYR A 142 -14.58 -2.35 7.99
N HIS A 143 -14.50 -3.66 7.76
CA HIS A 143 -15.65 -4.49 7.48
C HIS A 143 -15.41 -5.95 7.88
N MET A 144 -16.47 -6.75 7.84
CA MET A 144 -16.46 -8.19 8.04
C MET A 144 -17.00 -8.83 6.76
N ALA A 145 -16.31 -9.83 6.23
CA ALA A 145 -16.74 -10.50 5.02
C ALA A 145 -18.13 -11.16 5.21
N ASN A 146 -18.95 -11.13 4.17
CA ASN A 146 -20.33 -11.63 4.14
C ASN A 146 -21.30 -10.91 5.10
N SER A 147 -20.89 -9.82 5.76
CA SER A 147 -21.79 -9.02 6.58
C SER A 147 -22.84 -8.30 5.72
N ALA A 148 -24.06 -8.19 6.24
CA ALA A 148 -25.14 -7.43 5.61
C ALA A 148 -25.04 -5.92 5.86
N GLU A 149 -24.18 -5.51 6.80
CA GLU A 149 -23.98 -4.12 7.19
C GLU A 149 -23.02 -3.39 6.25
N ALA A 150 -23.09 -2.07 6.23
CA ALA A 150 -22.14 -1.26 5.46
C ALA A 150 -20.76 -1.18 6.16
N PRO A 151 -19.64 -1.09 5.40
CA PRO A 151 -18.33 -0.80 5.96
C PRO A 151 -18.29 0.51 6.74
N ILE A 152 -17.52 0.56 7.83
CA ILE A 152 -17.36 1.77 8.65
C ILE A 152 -16.00 2.41 8.42
N LYS A 153 -15.99 3.73 8.29
CA LYS A 153 -14.74 4.51 8.23
C LYS A 153 -14.11 4.59 9.62
N ILE A 154 -12.81 4.30 9.71
CA ILE A 154 -12.04 4.36 10.96
C ILE A 154 -11.01 5.49 10.95
N ALA A 155 -10.49 5.88 9.78
CA ALA A 155 -9.53 6.97 9.66
C ALA A 155 -9.49 7.59 8.26
N THR A 156 -8.92 8.80 8.18
CA THR A 156 -8.46 9.42 6.93
C THR A 156 -6.95 9.56 6.97
N VAL A 157 -6.30 9.24 5.85
CA VAL A 157 -4.86 9.32 5.64
C VAL A 157 -4.58 10.37 4.57
N LYS A 158 -3.76 11.38 4.90
CA LYS A 158 -3.32 12.41 3.95
C LYS A 158 -1.83 12.26 3.71
N LYS A 159 -1.43 12.22 2.44
CA LYS A 159 -0.01 12.24 2.07
C LYS A 159 0.52 13.69 2.15
N ARG A 160 1.62 13.89 2.86
CA ARG A 160 2.34 15.16 3.05
C ARG A 160 3.82 14.93 2.73
N GLY A 161 4.21 15.13 1.46
CA GLY A 161 5.54 14.72 1.00
C GLY A 161 5.72 13.21 1.14
N GLU A 162 6.79 12.78 1.82
CA GLU A 162 7.11 11.36 2.10
C GLU A 162 6.46 10.81 3.38
N GLN A 163 5.57 11.58 4.00
CA GLN A 163 4.88 11.20 5.23
C GLN A 163 3.38 11.10 5.02
N PHE A 164 2.74 10.33 5.88
CA PHE A 164 1.31 10.18 6.02
C PHE A 164 0.86 10.77 7.35
N GLU A 165 -0.16 11.60 7.29
CA GLU A 165 -0.90 12.09 8.44
C GLU A 165 -2.20 11.28 8.52
N VAL A 166 -2.33 10.44 9.56
CA VAL A 166 -3.53 9.64 9.81
C VAL A 166 -4.34 10.32 10.90
N ARG A 167 -5.63 10.56 10.64
CA ARG A 167 -6.58 11.05 11.63
C ARG A 167 -7.74 10.08 11.74
N THR A 168 -7.88 9.46 12.90
CA THR A 168 -8.99 8.55 13.21
C THR A 168 -10.30 9.31 13.37
N VAL A 169 -11.43 8.62 13.19
CA VAL A 169 -12.77 9.19 13.44
C VAL A 169 -13.01 9.52 14.93
N THR A 170 -12.18 8.95 15.81
CA THR A 170 -12.18 9.22 17.25
C THR A 170 -11.25 10.38 17.66
N GLY A 171 -10.54 10.97 16.70
CA GLY A 171 -9.74 12.18 16.89
C GLY A 171 -8.25 11.96 17.15
N LYS A 172 -7.79 10.71 17.33
CA LYS A 172 -6.36 10.38 17.43
C LYS A 172 -5.64 10.69 16.11
N THR A 173 -4.44 11.25 16.19
CA THR A 173 -3.59 11.59 15.05
C THR A 173 -2.27 10.83 15.09
N PHE A 174 -1.78 10.41 13.92
CA PHE A 174 -0.51 9.72 13.75
C PHE A 174 0.25 10.35 12.58
N THR A 175 1.57 10.43 12.72
CA THR A 175 2.48 10.75 11.62
C THR A 175 3.37 9.56 11.34
N ALA A 176 3.37 9.09 10.11
CA ALA A 176 3.98 7.83 9.72
C ALA A 176 4.61 7.88 8.33
N ASN A 177 5.66 7.10 8.09
CA ASN A 177 6.20 6.83 6.76
C ASN A 177 5.44 5.69 6.05
N ALA A 178 4.79 4.81 6.82
CA ALA A 178 3.99 3.70 6.30
C ALA A 178 2.69 3.54 7.08
N VAL A 179 1.60 3.20 6.38
CA VAL A 179 0.30 2.88 6.99
C VAL A 179 -0.13 1.51 6.47
N ILE A 180 -0.17 0.54 7.38
CA ILE A 180 -0.48 -0.85 7.08
C ILE A 180 -1.84 -1.18 7.70
N PRO A 181 -2.90 -1.41 6.90
CA PRO A 181 -4.16 -1.93 7.42
C PRO A 181 -3.96 -3.31 8.06
N THR A 182 -4.67 -3.59 9.14
CA THR A 182 -4.74 -4.91 9.80
C THR A 182 -6.19 -5.38 9.88
N SER A 183 -6.46 -6.63 10.24
CA SER A 183 -7.83 -7.13 10.33
C SER A 183 -8.73 -6.29 11.24
N ASP A 184 -8.18 -5.70 12.31
CA ASP A 184 -8.90 -4.99 13.37
C ASP A 184 -8.51 -3.50 13.52
N GLY A 185 -7.79 -2.93 12.55
CA GLY A 185 -7.33 -1.55 12.61
C GLY A 185 -6.19 -1.25 11.64
N PHE A 186 -5.13 -0.62 12.15
CA PHE A 186 -3.95 -0.31 11.35
C PHE A 186 -2.68 -0.14 12.18
N ILE A 187 -1.54 -0.24 11.50
CA ILE A 187 -0.22 0.09 12.02
C ILE A 187 0.31 1.32 11.30
N ALA A 188 0.66 2.36 12.07
CA ALA A 188 1.32 3.57 11.62
C ALA A 188 2.82 3.46 11.93
N GLY A 189 3.64 3.21 10.90
CA GLY A 189 5.09 3.02 11.03
C GLY A 189 5.87 4.30 10.76
N ARG A 190 6.89 4.57 11.57
CA ARG A 190 7.91 5.61 11.34
C ARG A 190 9.30 4.99 11.52
N LYS A 191 10.36 5.76 11.24
CA LYS A 191 11.73 5.26 11.44
C LYS A 191 11.93 4.76 12.90
N GLY A 192 12.37 3.51 13.04
CA GLY A 192 12.67 2.85 14.33
C GLY A 192 11.48 2.51 15.23
N SER A 193 10.25 2.88 14.87
CA SER A 193 9.08 2.57 15.71
C SER A 193 7.78 2.51 14.92
N ALA A 194 6.81 1.75 15.41
CA ALA A 194 5.47 1.71 14.87
C ALA A 194 4.42 1.83 15.97
N PHE A 195 3.21 2.18 15.58
CA PHE A 195 2.07 2.33 16.48
C PHE A 195 0.90 1.55 15.95
N ARG A 196 0.41 0.60 16.75
CA ARG A 196 -0.79 -0.15 16.41
C ARG A 196 -2.01 0.52 17.02
N TYR A 197 -2.97 0.83 16.16
CA TYR A 197 -4.31 1.24 16.52
C TYR A 197 -5.26 0.06 16.33
N VAL A 198 -6.05 -0.22 17.37
CA VAL A 198 -7.09 -1.26 17.36
C VAL A 198 -8.42 -0.58 17.62
N ILE A 199 -9.44 -0.92 16.83
CA ILE A 199 -10.78 -0.34 16.98
C ILE A 199 -11.34 -0.68 18.37
N GLY A 200 -11.76 0.32 19.12
CA GLY A 200 -12.32 0.14 20.47
C GLY A 200 -11.27 0.08 21.59
N ASP A 201 -9.97 0.09 21.25
CA ASP A 201 -8.90 0.26 22.23
C ASP A 201 -8.56 1.75 22.38
N ASN A 202 -8.73 2.28 23.59
CA ASN A 202 -8.36 3.66 23.89
C ASN A 202 -6.84 3.86 23.91
N SER A 203 -6.06 2.79 24.07
CA SER A 203 -4.61 2.82 24.09
C SER A 203 -4.02 2.57 22.70
N VAL A 204 -2.89 3.21 22.43
CA VAL A 204 -2.09 2.95 21.23
C VAL A 204 -0.87 2.14 21.67
N LYS A 205 -0.70 0.95 21.10
CA LYS A 205 0.46 0.10 21.41
C LYS A 205 1.65 0.55 20.58
N SER A 206 2.76 0.87 21.26
CA SER A 206 4.03 1.17 20.60
C SER A 206 4.80 -0.12 20.34
N ILE A 207 5.39 -0.21 19.16
CA ILE A 207 6.20 -1.34 18.70
C ILE A 207 7.58 -0.77 18.36
N THR A 208 8.62 -1.33 18.96
CA THR A 208 10.00 -1.02 18.57
C THR A 208 10.34 -1.81 17.31
N LEU A 209 10.81 -1.11 16.27
CA LEU A 209 11.26 -1.77 15.04
C LEU A 209 12.74 -2.13 15.15
N LEU A 210 13.15 -3.17 14.44
CA LEU A 210 14.54 -3.59 14.36
C LEU A 210 15.39 -2.50 13.66
N ASP A 211 16.55 -2.18 14.24
CA ASP A 211 17.46 -1.18 13.66
C ASP A 211 17.99 -1.62 12.29
N GLY A 212 18.06 -0.67 11.35
CA GLY A 212 18.45 -0.94 9.96
C GLY A 212 17.36 -1.61 9.13
N TYR A 213 16.12 -1.62 9.61
CA TYR A 213 14.94 -2.13 8.89
C TYR A 213 13.80 -1.11 8.91
N HIS A 214 12.97 -1.15 7.87
CA HIS A 214 11.70 -0.44 7.78
C HIS A 214 10.55 -1.42 7.54
N ILE A 215 9.30 -0.98 7.74
CA ILE A 215 8.14 -1.82 7.45
C ILE A 215 8.04 -2.03 5.95
N ALA A 216 7.99 -3.30 5.52
CA ALA A 216 7.80 -3.62 4.11
C ALA A 216 6.46 -3.06 3.61
N LYS A 217 6.48 -2.42 2.44
CA LYS A 217 5.32 -1.68 1.90
C LYS A 217 4.06 -2.55 1.79
N TYR A 218 4.23 -3.81 1.40
CA TYR A 218 3.14 -4.76 1.25
C TYR A 218 3.30 -5.91 2.23
N GLN A 219 2.19 -6.30 2.87
CA GLN A 219 2.14 -7.41 3.81
C GLN A 219 1.29 -8.53 3.20
N ASN A 220 1.84 -9.74 3.09
CA ASN A 220 1.13 -10.92 2.58
C ASN A 220 0.75 -11.90 3.70
N GLY A 221 0.61 -11.36 4.90
CA GLY A 221 0.00 -11.93 6.08
C GLY A 221 -0.61 -10.79 6.88
N ASP A 222 -1.56 -11.11 7.75
CA ASP A 222 -2.22 -10.10 8.57
C ASP A 222 -1.52 -9.94 9.92
N ALA A 223 -1.04 -8.73 10.20
CA ALA A 223 -0.21 -8.48 11.38
C ALA A 223 -1.00 -8.59 12.70
N ALA A 224 -2.30 -8.30 12.68
CA ALA A 224 -3.14 -8.37 13.88
C ALA A 224 -3.40 -9.82 14.31
N SER A 225 -3.82 -10.67 13.37
CA SER A 225 -4.16 -12.07 13.65
C SER A 225 -2.94 -12.97 13.87
N THR A 226 -1.81 -12.65 13.23
CA THR A 226 -0.58 -13.45 13.38
C THR A 226 0.33 -12.95 14.50
N GLY A 227 0.22 -11.67 14.87
CA GLY A 227 1.15 -11.03 15.80
C GLY A 227 2.53 -10.74 15.20
N TYR A 228 2.70 -10.85 13.88
CA TYR A 228 3.97 -10.59 13.18
C TYR A 228 3.80 -9.58 12.05
N ILE A 229 4.79 -8.69 11.93
CA ILE A 229 4.91 -7.75 10.80
C ILE A 229 6.18 -8.02 10.01
N LEU A 230 6.10 -7.90 8.69
CA LEU A 230 7.26 -8.02 7.81
C LEU A 230 8.03 -6.70 7.73
N LEU A 231 9.30 -6.78 8.06
CA LEU A 231 10.27 -5.70 7.88
C LEU A 231 11.21 -6.01 6.72
N GLU A 232 11.66 -4.96 6.07
CA GLU A 232 12.62 -4.96 4.97
C GLU A 232 13.89 -4.23 5.41
N LYS A 233 15.05 -4.81 5.11
CA LYS A 233 16.36 -4.24 5.44
C LYS A 233 16.58 -2.96 4.64
N ASP A 234 17.07 -1.93 5.31
CA ASP A 234 17.42 -0.67 4.67
C ASP A 234 18.55 -0.90 3.66
N ALA A 235 18.46 -0.22 2.51
CA ALA A 235 19.56 -0.23 1.55
C ALA A 235 20.81 0.39 2.22
N ARG A 236 21.96 -0.28 2.11
CA ARG A 236 23.24 0.28 2.57
C ARG A 236 23.56 1.53 1.74
N ALA A 237 24.02 2.59 2.41
CA ALA A 237 24.40 3.84 1.74
C ALA A 237 25.54 3.59 0.73
N GLU A 238 25.40 4.13 -0.48
CA GLU A 238 26.48 4.16 -1.48
C GLU A 238 27.66 4.98 -0.93
N GLY A 239 28.72 4.29 -0.50
CA GLY A 239 29.90 4.93 0.10
C GLY A 239 30.67 4.08 1.10
N ASP A 240 30.16 2.90 1.48
CA ASP A 240 30.88 1.98 2.37
C ASP A 240 31.99 1.23 1.60
N GLN A 241 33.15 1.90 1.45
CA GLN A 241 34.26 1.47 0.60
C GLN A 241 34.90 0.14 1.03
N VAL A 242 34.71 -0.29 2.28
CA VAL A 242 35.21 -1.58 2.79
C VAL A 242 34.24 -2.73 2.43
N GLY A 243 32.96 -2.43 2.22
CA GLY A 243 31.92 -3.40 1.88
C GLY A 243 31.76 -3.70 0.39
N GLY A 244 32.24 -2.84 -0.51
CA GLY A 244 32.03 -2.97 -1.96
C GLY A 244 32.66 -4.22 -2.59
N LEU A 245 33.84 -4.65 -2.11
CA LEU A 245 34.51 -5.85 -2.60
C LEU A 245 33.88 -7.12 -2.03
N MET A 246 33.52 -7.13 -0.73
CA MET A 246 32.82 -8.25 -0.09
C MET A 246 31.39 -8.41 -0.63
N ALA A 247 30.72 -7.32 -1.00
CA ALA A 247 29.38 -7.33 -1.59
C ALA A 247 29.31 -8.12 -2.90
N SER A 248 30.33 -8.00 -3.76
CA SER A 248 30.42 -8.77 -5.01
C SER A 248 30.58 -10.28 -4.74
N PHE A 249 31.29 -10.67 -3.68
CA PHE A 249 31.45 -12.08 -3.29
C PHE A 249 30.21 -12.64 -2.56
N THR A 250 29.55 -11.86 -1.69
CA THR A 250 28.25 -12.25 -1.13
C THR A 250 27.19 -12.36 -2.23
N ASN A 251 27.17 -11.47 -3.23
CA ASN A 251 26.21 -11.57 -4.33
C ASN A 251 26.47 -12.80 -5.21
N LEU A 252 27.72 -13.19 -5.45
CA LEU A 252 28.05 -14.45 -6.13
C LEU A 252 27.67 -15.68 -5.28
N GLY A 253 27.96 -15.67 -3.97
CA GLY A 253 27.59 -16.75 -3.04
C GLY A 253 26.08 -16.88 -2.82
N ASN A 254 25.35 -15.76 -2.81
CA ASN A 254 23.88 -15.69 -2.74
C ASN A 254 23.23 -16.21 -4.02
N THR A 255 23.86 -15.98 -5.19
CA THR A 255 23.40 -16.53 -6.48
C THR A 255 23.59 -18.05 -6.57
N LEU A 256 24.55 -18.59 -5.82
CA LEU A 256 24.81 -20.04 -5.70
C LEU A 256 24.13 -20.68 -4.47
N GLY A 257 23.37 -19.92 -3.67
CA GLY A 257 22.66 -20.42 -2.48
C GLY A 257 23.57 -20.85 -1.32
N LEU A 258 24.82 -20.37 -1.29
CA LEU A 258 25.83 -20.74 -0.29
C LEU A 258 25.73 -19.89 0.98
N ASN A 259 25.12 -18.71 0.91
CA ASN A 259 24.90 -17.82 2.04
C ASN A 259 23.41 -17.51 2.22
N LYS A 260 22.94 -17.64 3.45
CA LYS A 260 21.60 -17.27 3.92
C LYS A 260 21.45 -15.74 3.94
N VAL A 261 20.39 -15.19 3.34
CA VAL A 261 20.13 -13.73 3.33
C VAL A 261 19.09 -13.34 4.38
N ASP A 262 19.21 -12.13 4.93
CA ASP A 262 18.35 -11.59 6.00
C ASP A 262 17.65 -10.28 5.61
N HIS A 263 17.41 -10.08 4.31
CA HIS A 263 16.81 -8.85 3.79
C HIS A 263 15.36 -8.65 4.24
N TYR A 264 14.67 -9.73 4.61
CA TYR A 264 13.32 -9.69 5.16
C TYR A 264 13.24 -10.45 6.48
N VAL A 265 12.54 -9.87 7.44
CA VAL A 265 12.42 -10.40 8.80
C VAL A 265 10.98 -10.22 9.27
N LEU A 266 10.38 -11.26 9.83
CA LEU A 266 9.15 -11.11 10.60
C LEU A 266 9.51 -10.72 12.03
N VAL A 267 8.88 -9.67 12.55
CA VAL A 267 9.09 -9.24 13.94
C VAL A 267 7.78 -9.41 14.71
N ASN A 268 7.88 -10.07 15.87
CA ASN A 268 6.76 -10.19 16.78
C ASN A 268 6.38 -8.82 17.36
N LEU A 269 5.11 -8.47 17.28
CA LEU A 269 4.59 -7.16 17.69
C LEU A 269 4.70 -6.89 19.21
N ASP A 270 4.79 -7.93 20.04
CA ASP A 270 4.85 -7.81 21.50
C ASP A 270 6.27 -7.98 22.06
N LYS A 271 7.07 -8.87 21.46
CA LYS A 271 8.38 -9.31 22.00
C LYS A 271 9.58 -8.80 21.22
N ALA A 272 9.37 -8.16 20.07
CA ALA A 272 10.42 -7.71 19.15
C ALA A 272 11.41 -8.81 18.71
N LYS A 273 11.03 -10.09 18.84
CA LYS A 273 11.86 -11.22 18.40
C LYS A 273 11.84 -11.34 16.87
N PRO A 274 12.99 -11.28 16.20
CA PRO A 274 13.07 -11.41 14.75
C PRO A 274 13.04 -12.88 14.31
N VAL A 275 12.40 -13.13 13.16
CA VAL A 275 12.40 -14.40 12.43
C VAL A 275 12.89 -14.09 11.01
N PRO A 276 14.20 -14.29 10.72
CA PRO A 276 14.76 -13.98 9.41
C PRO A 276 14.28 -14.95 8.33
N LEU A 277 14.01 -14.41 7.14
CA LEU A 277 13.56 -15.16 5.97
C LEU A 277 14.61 -15.06 4.85
N ASP A 278 14.99 -16.20 4.28
CA ASP A 278 16.00 -16.30 3.21
C ASP A 278 15.40 -15.89 1.86
N VAL A 279 15.07 -14.61 1.75
CA VAL A 279 14.49 -13.97 0.56
C VAL A 279 15.29 -12.73 0.23
N ASN A 280 15.70 -12.60 -1.04
CA ASN A 280 16.49 -11.47 -1.50
C ASN A 280 15.59 -10.26 -1.85
N ILE A 281 16.15 -9.05 -1.78
CA ILE A 281 15.50 -7.76 -2.06
C ILE A 281 15.37 -7.46 -3.57
N GLN A 282 16.08 -8.23 -4.40
CA GLN A 282 16.11 -8.04 -5.85
C GLN A 282 14.78 -8.43 -6.52
N GLY A 283 14.45 -7.76 -7.64
CA GLY A 283 13.31 -8.13 -8.49
C GLY A 283 11.95 -7.54 -8.10
N LYS A 284 11.90 -6.70 -7.06
CA LYS A 284 10.66 -6.01 -6.64
C LYS A 284 10.26 -4.83 -7.55
N THR A 285 11.22 -4.26 -8.29
CA THR A 285 10.98 -3.10 -9.18
C THR A 285 10.78 -3.51 -10.64
N ILE A 286 9.87 -2.84 -11.33
CA ILE A 286 9.70 -2.93 -12.79
C ILE A 286 10.14 -1.63 -13.47
N ALA A 287 10.66 -1.73 -14.69
CA ALA A 287 11.02 -0.57 -15.50
C ALA A 287 9.79 -0.01 -16.25
N GLU A 288 9.45 1.24 -15.99
CA GLU A 288 8.46 2.03 -16.69
C GLU A 288 9.16 2.97 -17.68
N HIS A 289 9.07 2.62 -18.96
CA HIS A 289 9.60 3.45 -20.03
C HIS A 289 8.53 4.46 -20.47
N SER A 290 8.92 5.73 -20.61
CA SER A 290 8.06 6.80 -21.14
C SER A 290 8.76 7.56 -22.26
N ASN A 291 8.00 8.40 -22.97
CA ASN A 291 8.48 9.19 -24.10
C ASN A 291 9.14 8.32 -25.20
N CYS A 292 8.52 7.19 -25.49
CA CYS A 292 8.99 6.25 -26.50
C CYS A 292 8.71 6.73 -27.92
N LYS A 293 9.75 6.82 -28.74
CA LYS A 293 9.68 7.08 -30.18
C LYS A 293 10.06 5.82 -30.95
N ARG A 294 9.28 5.52 -31.98
CA ARG A 294 9.57 4.39 -32.88
C ARG A 294 10.89 4.64 -33.59
N GLN A 295 11.87 3.75 -33.39
CA GLN A 295 13.15 3.80 -34.08
C GLN A 295 13.13 2.95 -35.35
N ASN A 296 12.46 1.79 -35.31
CA ASN A 296 12.17 0.94 -36.46
C ASN A 296 10.94 0.03 -36.18
N ASP A 297 10.67 -0.95 -37.03
CA ASP A 297 9.49 -1.84 -36.92
C ASP A 297 9.48 -2.74 -35.68
N PHE A 298 10.63 -2.92 -35.02
CA PHE A 298 10.80 -3.84 -33.91
C PHE A 298 11.27 -3.17 -32.61
N ILE A 299 11.75 -1.92 -32.69
CA ILE A 299 12.39 -1.21 -31.58
C ILE A 299 11.77 0.17 -31.41
N ASN A 300 11.25 0.42 -30.22
CA ASN A 300 10.92 1.75 -29.72
C ASN A 300 12.06 2.21 -28.80
N LYS A 301 12.60 3.40 -29.05
CA LYS A 301 13.59 4.04 -28.18
C LYS A 301 12.84 4.95 -27.21
N CYS A 302 13.03 4.74 -25.91
CA CYS A 302 12.39 5.54 -24.87
C CYS A 302 13.40 6.49 -24.25
N ASP A 303 12.99 7.75 -24.11
CA ASP A 303 13.85 8.83 -23.60
C ASP A 303 13.98 8.75 -22.06
N ASP A 304 12.99 8.17 -21.37
CA ASP A 304 12.97 8.06 -19.90
C ASP A 304 12.65 6.64 -19.40
N VAL A 305 13.27 6.25 -18.28
CA VAL A 305 13.03 4.98 -17.58
C VAL A 305 12.92 5.20 -16.08
N ASP A 306 11.75 4.96 -15.51
CA ASP A 306 11.50 4.97 -14.07
C ASP A 306 11.44 3.54 -13.52
N PHE A 307 12.08 3.28 -12.38
CA PHE A 307 11.95 2.00 -11.68
C PHE A 307 11.01 2.16 -10.48
N LYS A 308 9.94 1.36 -10.43
CA LYS A 308 8.94 1.41 -9.35
C LYS A 308 8.67 0.03 -8.79
N GLU A 309 8.54 -0.08 -7.47
CA GLU A 309 8.13 -1.31 -6.79
C GLU A 309 6.72 -1.70 -7.22
N SER A 310 6.56 -2.90 -7.78
CA SER A 310 5.28 -3.37 -8.31
C SER A 310 5.03 -4.85 -8.05
N LEU A 311 3.85 -5.14 -7.51
CA LEU A 311 3.34 -6.50 -7.32
C LEU A 311 2.99 -7.19 -8.65
N TYR A 312 2.72 -6.42 -9.71
CA TYR A 312 2.29 -6.95 -10.99
C TYR A 312 3.12 -6.36 -12.13
N THR A 313 3.32 -7.14 -13.19
CA THR A 313 3.93 -6.67 -14.43
C THR A 313 2.98 -5.71 -15.16
N LYS A 314 3.48 -5.03 -16.21
CA LYS A 314 2.63 -4.19 -17.08
C LYS A 314 1.46 -4.96 -17.69
N LEU A 315 1.67 -6.25 -17.98
CA LEU A 315 0.65 -7.17 -18.51
C LEU A 315 -0.36 -7.65 -17.44
N GLY A 316 -0.22 -7.20 -16.18
CA GLY A 316 -1.10 -7.58 -15.07
C GLY A 316 -0.81 -8.96 -14.47
N LEU A 317 0.23 -9.65 -14.94
CA LEU A 317 0.70 -10.90 -14.33
C LEU A 317 1.43 -10.61 -13.02
N ARG A 318 1.43 -11.56 -12.07
CA ARG A 318 2.20 -11.41 -10.82
C ARG A 318 3.68 -11.21 -11.13
N ASN A 319 4.31 -10.24 -10.48
CA ASN A 319 5.76 -10.14 -10.45
C ASN A 319 6.30 -11.15 -9.43
N ASN A 320 6.44 -12.43 -9.79
CA ASN A 320 6.82 -13.49 -8.86
C ASN A 320 8.21 -13.30 -8.19
N SER A 321 9.03 -12.38 -8.71
CA SER A 321 10.30 -11.98 -8.08
C SER A 321 10.11 -11.00 -6.90
N HIS A 322 8.92 -10.40 -6.76
CA HIS A 322 8.61 -9.52 -5.65
C HIS A 322 8.43 -10.31 -4.34
N TYR A 323 9.03 -9.84 -3.23
CA TYR A 323 8.99 -10.51 -1.93
C TYR A 323 7.56 -10.86 -1.47
N TYR A 324 6.59 -9.98 -1.72
CA TYR A 324 5.17 -10.22 -1.46
C TYR A 324 4.66 -11.58 -1.99
N TRP A 325 5.10 -12.03 -3.17
CA TRP A 325 4.67 -13.33 -3.74
C TRP A 325 5.59 -14.49 -3.35
N SER A 326 6.68 -14.20 -2.64
CA SER A 326 7.66 -15.17 -2.18
C SER A 326 7.66 -15.34 -0.66
N ILE A 327 6.85 -14.56 0.07
CA ILE A 327 6.68 -14.60 1.53
C ILE A 327 5.19 -14.56 1.83
N SER A 328 4.72 -15.40 2.74
CA SER A 328 3.38 -15.31 3.34
C SER A 328 3.43 -15.87 4.75
N TRP A 329 2.60 -15.38 5.66
CA TRP A 329 2.51 -15.93 7.01
C TRP A 329 1.08 -15.88 7.49
N VAL A 330 0.72 -16.90 8.27
CA VAL A 330 -0.66 -17.22 8.63
C VAL A 330 -0.68 -17.69 10.07
N ASN A 331 -1.83 -17.53 10.72
CA ASN A 331 -2.03 -18.09 12.05
C ASN A 331 -2.73 -19.45 11.92
N THR A 332 -2.30 -20.44 12.70
CA THR A 332 -2.91 -21.77 12.76
C THR A 332 -3.25 -22.11 14.21
N PRO A 333 -4.11 -23.12 14.48
CA PRO A 333 -4.37 -23.56 15.85
C PRO A 333 -3.10 -23.97 16.63
N GLN A 334 -2.05 -24.42 15.93
CA GLN A 334 -0.77 -24.82 16.53
C GLN A 334 0.20 -23.64 16.72
N GLY A 335 -0.11 -22.48 16.15
CA GLY A 335 0.73 -21.29 16.18
C GLY A 335 0.96 -20.67 14.80
N PRO A 336 1.65 -19.53 14.74
CA PRO A 336 1.89 -18.84 13.49
C PRO A 336 2.96 -19.56 12.66
N LEU A 337 2.68 -19.71 11.36
CA LEU A 337 3.59 -20.28 10.37
C LEU A 337 3.98 -19.20 9.37
N ALA A 338 5.26 -19.17 8.99
CA ALA A 338 5.73 -18.35 7.89
C ALA A 338 6.23 -19.20 6.74
N PHE A 339 5.91 -18.82 5.52
CA PHE A 339 6.25 -19.52 4.29
C PHE A 339 7.11 -18.61 3.45
N TYR A 340 8.18 -19.16 2.89
CA TYR A 340 8.98 -18.43 1.94
C TYR A 340 9.55 -19.30 0.84
N ARG A 341 9.88 -18.66 -0.27
CA ARG A 341 10.47 -19.30 -1.44
C ARG A 341 11.87 -18.73 -1.71
N THR A 342 12.85 -19.62 -1.83
CA THR A 342 14.17 -19.34 -2.40
C THR A 342 14.15 -19.64 -3.91
N SER A 343 15.28 -19.50 -4.61
CA SER A 343 15.34 -19.90 -6.02
C SER A 343 14.93 -21.36 -6.25
N THR A 344 15.28 -22.29 -5.34
CA THR A 344 15.15 -23.74 -5.52
C THR A 344 14.26 -24.45 -4.50
N LYS A 345 13.84 -23.78 -3.42
CA LYS A 345 13.05 -24.41 -2.35
C LYS A 345 11.86 -23.56 -1.93
N VAL A 346 10.80 -24.22 -1.48
CA VAL A 346 9.75 -23.62 -0.65
C VAL A 346 9.92 -24.14 0.77
N LYS A 347 9.91 -23.26 1.74
CA LYS A 347 10.12 -23.57 3.15
C LYS A 347 8.98 -23.04 4.00
N VAL A 348 8.72 -23.72 5.12
CA VAL A 348 7.86 -23.25 6.20
C VAL A 348 8.68 -23.10 7.47
N VAL A 349 8.50 -21.99 8.16
CA VAL A 349 9.03 -21.72 9.50
C VAL A 349 7.91 -22.00 10.48
N ASP A 350 8.09 -23.03 11.30
CA ASP A 350 7.34 -23.22 12.52
C ASP A 350 7.92 -22.29 13.59
N ILE A 351 7.27 -21.14 13.76
CA ILE A 351 7.77 -20.09 14.64
C ILE A 351 7.69 -20.51 16.11
N ALA A 352 6.72 -21.36 16.47
CA ALA A 352 6.54 -21.81 17.84
C ALA A 352 7.63 -22.81 18.25
N ASN A 353 7.98 -23.73 17.35
CA ASN A 353 9.00 -24.75 17.59
C ASN A 353 10.41 -24.36 17.14
N GLU A 354 10.59 -23.15 16.61
CA GLU A 354 11.86 -22.61 16.11
C GLU A 354 12.52 -23.44 15.00
N GLN A 355 11.69 -24.09 14.17
CA GLN A 355 12.12 -25.01 13.13
C GLN A 355 11.76 -24.50 11.73
N VAL A 356 12.59 -24.85 10.75
CA VAL A 356 12.37 -24.56 9.34
C VAL A 356 12.34 -25.87 8.58
N HIS A 357 11.22 -26.18 7.93
CA HIS A 357 11.04 -27.40 7.14
C HIS A 357 11.07 -27.06 5.65
N THR A 358 11.74 -27.90 4.85
CA THR A 358 11.62 -27.83 3.40
C THR A 358 10.35 -28.54 2.95
N LEU A 359 9.45 -27.82 2.27
CA LEU A 359 8.20 -28.35 1.74
C LEU A 359 8.36 -28.91 0.32
N PHE A 360 9.08 -28.17 -0.52
CA PHE A 360 9.36 -28.53 -1.91
C PHE A 360 10.79 -28.15 -2.27
N SER A 361 11.42 -28.92 -3.16
CA SER A 361 12.77 -28.66 -3.66
C SER A 361 12.89 -28.99 -5.14
N ARG A 362 13.47 -28.09 -5.94
CA ARG A 362 13.74 -28.28 -7.36
C ARG A 362 15.01 -27.55 -7.79
N THR A 363 15.97 -28.30 -8.32
CA THR A 363 17.26 -27.78 -8.81
C THR A 363 17.10 -26.71 -9.89
N LEU A 364 16.15 -26.89 -10.81
CA LEU A 364 15.84 -25.95 -11.88
C LEU A 364 14.90 -24.80 -11.45
N GLY A 365 14.71 -24.65 -10.14
CA GLY A 365 13.99 -23.57 -9.52
C GLY A 365 12.51 -23.80 -9.27
N VAL A 366 11.98 -23.03 -8.32
CA VAL A 366 10.55 -22.96 -7.99
C VAL A 366 9.98 -21.68 -8.59
N ASN A 367 8.86 -21.73 -9.29
CA ASN A 367 8.28 -20.54 -9.93
C ASN A 367 7.52 -19.66 -8.94
N HIS A 368 6.59 -20.24 -8.19
CA HIS A 368 5.79 -19.59 -7.15
C HIS A 368 5.12 -20.64 -6.26
N PHE A 369 4.53 -20.21 -5.14
CA PHE A 369 3.64 -21.02 -4.34
C PHE A 369 2.34 -20.26 -4.04
N GLU A 370 1.30 -21.00 -3.67
CA GLU A 370 0.03 -20.47 -3.20
C GLU A 370 -0.39 -21.21 -1.93
N LEU A 371 -0.85 -20.44 -0.93
CA LEU A 371 -1.45 -21.00 0.28
C LEU A 371 -2.97 -20.98 0.14
N THR A 372 -3.59 -22.07 0.56
CA THR A 372 -5.04 -22.17 0.74
C THR A 372 -5.32 -22.40 2.21
N GLU A 373 -5.97 -21.44 2.86
CA GLU A 373 -6.42 -21.56 4.24
C GLU A 373 -7.86 -22.05 4.21
N HIS A 374 -8.11 -23.19 4.86
CA HIS A 374 -9.41 -23.82 4.93
C HIS A 374 -10.20 -23.32 6.13
N ARG A 375 -11.52 -23.47 6.08
CA ARG A 375 -12.42 -23.03 7.17
C ARG A 375 -12.19 -23.79 8.49
N ASP A 376 -11.61 -24.99 8.42
CA ASP A 376 -11.23 -25.79 9.59
C ASP A 376 -9.85 -25.39 10.17
N GLY A 377 -9.22 -24.34 9.63
CA GLY A 377 -7.91 -23.85 10.06
C GLY A 377 -6.73 -24.61 9.45
N LYS A 378 -6.98 -25.62 8.59
CA LYS A 378 -5.91 -26.29 7.85
C LYS A 378 -5.31 -25.38 6.79
N ILE A 379 -4.03 -25.59 6.52
CA ILE A 379 -3.28 -24.89 5.49
C ILE A 379 -2.85 -25.92 4.46
N SER A 380 -3.30 -25.76 3.22
CA SER A 380 -2.70 -26.44 2.07
C SER A 380 -1.75 -25.50 1.36
N ILE A 381 -0.75 -26.07 0.69
CA ILE A 381 0.19 -25.32 -0.12
C ILE A 381 0.43 -26.02 -1.44
N LYS A 382 0.33 -25.25 -2.51
CA LYS A 382 0.64 -25.68 -3.87
C LYS A 382 1.86 -24.93 -4.39
N ALA A 383 2.82 -25.63 -5.00
CA ALA A 383 4.00 -25.03 -5.61
C ALA A 383 4.09 -25.35 -7.10
N LYS A 384 4.42 -24.34 -7.91
CA LYS A 384 4.69 -24.51 -9.35
C LYS A 384 6.17 -24.79 -9.57
N LEU A 385 6.47 -25.97 -10.10
CA LEU A 385 7.82 -26.53 -10.24
C LEU A 385 8.16 -26.73 -11.73
N GLY A 386 8.47 -25.64 -12.43
CA GLY A 386 8.61 -25.65 -13.89
C GLY A 386 7.26 -25.88 -14.56
N PHE A 387 7.07 -27.08 -15.13
CA PHE A 387 5.83 -27.45 -15.82
C PHE A 387 4.83 -28.22 -14.95
N SER A 388 5.26 -28.79 -13.82
CA SER A 388 4.39 -29.52 -12.89
C SER A 388 3.92 -28.62 -11.75
N ASP A 389 2.90 -29.10 -11.05
CA ASP A 389 2.42 -28.54 -9.79
C ASP A 389 2.48 -29.65 -8.73
N GLU A 390 2.99 -29.34 -7.55
CA GLU A 390 2.98 -30.24 -6.38
C GLU A 390 2.19 -29.60 -5.24
N ASN A 391 1.61 -30.42 -4.37
CA ASN A 391 0.71 -29.96 -3.32
C ASN A 391 0.88 -30.75 -2.03
N ILE A 392 0.78 -30.05 -0.90
CA ILE A 392 0.66 -30.62 0.45
C ILE A 392 -0.69 -30.15 0.98
N ASP A 393 -1.59 -31.10 1.28
CA ASP A 393 -2.96 -30.81 1.70
C ASP A 393 -3.05 -30.28 3.14
N ASP A 394 -2.16 -30.74 4.02
CA ASP A 394 -2.12 -30.32 5.41
C ASP A 394 -0.67 -30.10 5.86
N VAL A 395 -0.26 -28.84 5.89
CA VAL A 395 1.09 -28.44 6.30
C VAL A 395 1.37 -28.80 7.76
N ALA A 396 0.39 -28.71 8.66
CA ALA A 396 0.59 -29.04 10.07
C ALA A 396 0.88 -30.54 10.23
N SER A 397 0.08 -31.38 9.56
CA SER A 397 0.32 -32.82 9.50
C SER A 397 1.66 -33.16 8.84
N PHE A 398 2.07 -32.43 7.79
CA PHE A 398 3.39 -32.60 7.18
C PHE A 398 4.52 -32.31 8.17
N ILE A 399 4.48 -31.16 8.85
CA ILE A 399 5.50 -30.74 9.81
C ILE A 399 5.65 -31.77 10.93
N GLN A 400 4.54 -32.23 11.52
CA GLN A 400 4.56 -33.20 12.63
C GLN A 400 5.21 -34.54 12.25
N ASN A 401 5.02 -34.97 11.01
CA ASN A 401 5.56 -36.25 10.52
C ASN A 401 6.92 -36.10 9.84
N ASN A 402 7.36 -34.87 9.58
CA ASN A 402 8.63 -34.63 8.91
C ASN A 402 9.80 -34.88 9.88
N THR A 403 10.70 -35.77 9.49
CA THR A 403 11.92 -36.10 10.25
C THR A 403 13.19 -35.76 9.49
N THR A 404 13.07 -35.17 8.30
CA THR A 404 14.16 -34.89 7.36
C THR A 404 14.14 -33.42 6.92
N ASP A 405 15.29 -32.89 6.48
CA ASP A 405 15.40 -31.52 5.95
C ASP A 405 14.83 -30.41 6.87
N ILE A 406 15.08 -30.58 8.18
CA ILE A 406 14.75 -29.61 9.24
C ILE A 406 16.00 -28.80 9.57
N GLU A 407 15.87 -27.48 9.53
CA GLU A 407 16.92 -26.53 9.89
C GLU A 407 16.46 -25.67 11.07
N PRO A 408 17.37 -25.17 11.93
CA PRO A 408 17.01 -24.13 12.90
C PRO A 408 16.65 -22.82 12.19
N ILE A 409 15.86 -21.98 12.86
CA ILE A 409 15.69 -20.58 12.44
C ILE A 409 17.06 -19.90 12.36
N GLN A 410 17.24 -19.12 11.30
CA GLN A 410 18.48 -18.41 11.01
C GLN A 410 18.71 -17.30 12.05
N THR A 411 19.97 -17.05 12.39
CA THR A 411 20.33 -15.84 13.12
C THR A 411 20.49 -14.68 12.15
N LEU A 412 20.18 -13.46 12.60
CA LEU A 412 20.47 -12.26 11.81
C LEU A 412 21.97 -12.20 11.50
N GLY A 413 22.32 -11.81 10.28
CA GLY A 413 23.72 -11.63 9.89
C GLY A 413 24.27 -10.37 10.56
N SER A 414 25.41 -10.51 11.25
CA SER A 414 26.18 -9.39 11.80
C SER A 414 26.77 -8.52 10.69
#